data_AF-A0A098MAZ4-F1
#
_entry.id   AF-A0A098MAZ4-F1
#
_cell.length_a   1.000
_cell.length_b   1.000
_cell.length_c   1.000
_cell.angle_alpha   90.00
_cell.angle_beta   90.00
_cell.angle_gamma   90.00
#
_symmetry.space_group_name_H-M   'P 1'
#
loop_
_entity.id
_entity.type
_entity.pdbx_description
1 polymer ?
#
loop_
_entity_poly.entity_id
_entity_poly.type
_entity_poly.pdbx_seq_one_letter_code
_entity_poly.pdbx_strand_id
1 'polypeptide(L)'
;MHERVLVKHSVTGRMFISSTEGLNYTFDKKGDLTLITICGVPADKGAAVVEQKSELNVFRFEEPASGPVIKHWYYVGDNSVAYDESSGCLTLSVQSEIEYRPDQYWE
;
A
#
# COMPACT_ATOMS: atom_id res chain seq x y z
N MET A 1 9.71 -15.40 -5.80
CA MET A 1 8.52 -14.78 -5.19
C MET A 1 8.50 -13.35 -5.68
N HIS A 2 7.40 -12.94 -6.30
CA HIS A 2 7.19 -11.56 -6.71
C HIS A 2 6.22 -10.91 -5.75
N GLU A 3 6.40 -9.61 -5.52
CA GLU A 3 5.50 -8.85 -4.67
C GLU A 3 5.34 -7.45 -5.22
N ARG A 4 4.12 -6.93 -5.16
CA ARG A 4 3.81 -5.56 -5.60
C ARG A 4 2.86 -4.86 -4.65
N VAL A 5 3.07 -3.55 -4.52
CA VAL A 5 2.29 -2.65 -3.69
C VAL A 5 1.65 -1.58 -4.56
N LEU A 6 0.36 -1.32 -4.33
CA LEU A 6 -0.39 -0.26 -4.97
C LEU A 6 -0.99 0.67 -3.92
N VAL A 7 -0.98 1.98 -4.19
CA VAL A 7 -1.79 2.95 -3.44
C VAL A 7 -2.85 3.50 -4.37
N LYS A 8 -4.11 3.41 -3.95
CA LYS A 8 -5.27 3.82 -4.76
C LYS A 8 -6.24 4.66 -3.96
N HIS A 9 -6.95 5.51 -4.67
CA HIS A 9 -8.16 6.14 -4.18
C HIS A 9 -9.21 5.06 -3.88
N SER A 10 -9.81 5.12 -2.70
CA SER A 10 -10.70 4.08 -2.18
C SER A 10 -12.04 4.06 -2.89
N VAL A 11 -12.54 5.23 -3.31
CA VAL A 11 -13.86 5.37 -3.92
C VAL A 11 -13.81 5.22 -5.43
N THR A 12 -12.85 5.90 -6.07
CA THR A 12 -12.78 5.97 -7.55
C THR A 12 -11.88 4.90 -8.16
N GLY A 13 -11.06 4.22 -7.35
CA GLY A 13 -10.08 3.24 -7.83
C GLY A 13 -8.89 3.85 -8.58
N ARG A 14 -8.78 5.18 -8.67
CA ARG A 14 -7.63 5.88 -9.26
C ARG A 14 -6.34 5.40 -8.62
N MET A 15 -5.37 5.01 -9.44
CA MET A 15 -4.05 4.62 -8.98
C MET A 15 -3.17 5.85 -8.80
N PHE A 16 -2.49 5.93 -7.66
CA PHE A 16 -1.47 6.95 -7.39
C PHE A 16 -0.07 6.35 -7.47
N ILE A 17 0.14 5.21 -6.81
CA ILE A 17 1.44 4.57 -6.67
C ILE A 17 1.36 3.12 -7.14
N SER A 18 2.40 2.66 -7.85
CA SER A 18 2.64 1.25 -8.15
C SER A 18 4.12 0.94 -7.95
N SER A 19 4.44 -0.04 -7.11
CA SER A 19 5.84 -0.45 -6.90
C SER A 19 6.51 -1.03 -8.15
N THR A 20 5.73 -1.44 -9.14
CA THR A 20 6.23 -1.91 -10.45
C THR A 20 6.96 -0.82 -11.24
N GLU A 21 6.84 0.45 -10.83
CA GLU A 21 7.56 1.59 -11.38
C GLU A 21 8.99 1.73 -10.81
N GLY A 22 9.50 0.70 -10.12
CA GLY A 22 10.86 0.68 -9.55
C GLY A 22 10.95 1.31 -8.15
N LEU A 23 9.84 1.35 -7.42
CA LEU A 23 9.79 1.91 -6.06
C LEU A 23 10.14 0.84 -5.02
N ASN A 24 10.83 1.26 -3.97
CA ASN A 24 11.13 0.41 -2.82
C ASN A 24 10.06 0.59 -1.75
N TYR A 25 9.75 -0.46 -0.99
CA TYR A 25 8.77 -0.37 0.08
C TYR A 25 9.08 -1.29 1.26
N THR A 26 8.55 -0.93 2.44
CA THR A 26 8.61 -1.75 3.66
C THR A 26 7.26 -1.74 4.39
N PHE A 27 7.03 -2.78 5.20
CA PHE A 27 5.89 -2.90 6.11
C PHE A 27 6.43 -3.18 7.51
N ASP A 28 6.30 -2.21 8.40
CA ASP A 28 6.84 -2.27 9.76
C ASP A 28 5.71 -2.27 10.77
N LYS A 29 5.51 -3.38 11.48
CA LYS A 29 4.51 -3.44 12.55
C LYS A 29 4.97 -2.61 13.76
N LYS A 30 4.15 -1.63 14.15
CA LYS A 30 4.37 -0.69 15.26
C LYS A 30 3.15 -0.73 16.20
N GLY A 31 3.16 -1.69 17.12
CA GLY A 31 2.00 -1.95 18.00
C GLY A 31 0.82 -2.46 17.19
N ASP A 32 -0.31 -1.77 17.27
CA ASP A 32 -1.55 -2.11 16.55
C ASP A 32 -1.59 -1.52 15.13
N LEU A 33 -0.58 -0.76 14.74
CA LEU A 33 -0.47 -0.18 13.41
C LEU A 33 0.61 -0.89 12.59
N THR A 34 0.43 -0.90 11.29
CA THR A 34 1.49 -1.18 10.31
C THR A 34 1.88 0.12 9.64
N LEU A 35 3.18 0.42 9.67
CA LEU A 35 3.76 1.55 8.97
C LEU A 35 4.25 1.08 7.60
N ILE A 36 3.68 1.63 6.54
CA ILE A 36 4.05 1.34 5.16
C ILE A 36 4.91 2.49 4.67
N THR A 37 6.16 2.21 4.31
CA THR A 37 7.07 3.20 3.73
C THR A 37 7.28 2.87 2.27
N ILE A 38 7.17 3.85 1.37
CA ILE A 38 7.42 3.71 -0.06
C ILE A 38 8.35 4.83 -0.52
N CYS A 39 9.53 4.48 -1.02
CA CYS A 39 10.57 5.44 -1.41
C CYS A 39 10.87 5.42 -2.91
N GLY A 40 11.41 6.53 -3.41
CA GLY A 40 11.57 6.81 -4.83
C GLY A 40 10.32 7.42 -5.48
N VAL A 41 9.36 7.86 -4.65
CA VAL A 41 8.08 8.41 -5.09
C VAL A 41 8.30 9.82 -5.65
N PRO A 42 7.90 10.11 -6.91
CA PRO A 42 7.92 11.46 -7.46
C PRO A 42 7.07 12.45 -6.65
N ALA A 43 7.51 13.70 -6.57
CA ALA A 43 6.90 14.73 -5.71
C ALA A 43 5.42 15.00 -6.04
N ASP A 44 5.06 15.02 -7.33
CA ASP A 44 3.68 15.18 -7.79
C ASP A 44 2.77 14.04 -7.32
N LYS A 45 3.27 12.79 -7.38
CA LYS A 45 2.55 11.62 -6.87
C LYS A 45 2.43 11.63 -5.35
N GLY A 46 3.52 11.98 -4.64
CA GLY A 46 3.52 12.10 -3.18
C GLY A 46 2.50 13.13 -2.70
N ALA A 47 2.49 14.32 -3.31
CA ALA A 47 1.52 15.38 -3.02
C ALA A 47 0.07 14.94 -3.28
N ALA A 48 -0.19 14.28 -4.41
CA ALA A 48 -1.53 13.78 -4.74
C ALA A 48 -2.04 12.74 -3.74
N VAL A 49 -1.15 11.88 -3.20
CA VAL A 49 -1.52 10.93 -2.14
C VAL A 49 -1.87 11.66 -0.85
N VAL A 50 -1.06 12.64 -0.43
CA VAL A 50 -1.30 13.41 0.80
C VAL A 50 -2.61 14.20 0.72
N GLU A 51 -2.93 14.77 -0.45
CA GLU A 51 -4.18 15.49 -0.69
C GLU A 51 -5.41 14.59 -0.48
N GLN A 52 -5.30 13.30 -0.82
CA GLN A 52 -6.39 12.32 -0.76
C GLN A 52 -6.32 11.39 0.47
N LYS A 53 -5.56 11.77 1.50
CA LYS A 53 -5.16 10.89 2.62
C LYS A 53 -6.30 10.13 3.33
N SER A 54 -7.50 10.72 3.43
CA SER A 54 -8.65 10.11 4.11
C SER A 54 -9.35 9.03 3.27
N GLU A 55 -9.06 8.97 1.98
CA GLU A 55 -9.73 8.07 1.03
C GLU A 55 -8.71 7.16 0.33
N LEU A 56 -7.76 6.59 1.08
CA LEU A 56 -6.73 5.71 0.52
C LEU A 56 -6.87 4.23 0.94
N ASN A 57 -6.62 3.38 -0.05
CA ASN A 57 -6.40 1.96 0.11
C ASN A 57 -4.98 1.62 -0.33
N VAL A 58 -4.33 0.75 0.45
CA VAL A 58 -3.06 0.11 0.05
C VAL A 58 -3.33 -1.36 -0.22
N PHE A 59 -2.85 -1.85 -1.37
CA PHE A 59 -2.93 -3.25 -1.74
C PHE A 59 -1.53 -3.84 -1.84
N ARG A 60 -1.30 -4.97 -1.16
CA ARG A 60 -0.09 -5.78 -1.31
C ARG A 60 -0.48 -7.11 -1.93
N PHE A 61 0.21 -7.50 -2.98
CA PHE A 61 0.00 -8.77 -3.67
C PHE A 61 1.25 -9.62 -3.53
N GLU A 62 1.14 -10.74 -2.82
CA GLU A 62 2.20 -11.74 -2.73
C GLU A 62 1.96 -12.80 -3.82
N GLU A 63 2.94 -12.98 -4.71
CA GLU A 63 2.89 -13.91 -5.83
C GLU A 63 3.93 -15.02 -5.58
N PRO A 64 3.51 -16.11 -4.87
CA PRO A 64 4.39 -17.25 -4.61
C PRO A 64 4.76 -17.97 -5.92
N ALA A 65 5.86 -18.73 -5.91
CA ALA A 65 6.30 -19.46 -7.11
C ALA A 65 5.31 -20.54 -7.56
N SER A 66 4.50 -21.03 -6.61
CA SER A 66 3.40 -21.96 -6.84
C SER A 66 2.21 -21.58 -5.95
N GLY A 67 1.00 -21.82 -6.43
CA GLY A 67 -0.24 -21.48 -5.72
C GLY A 67 -0.84 -20.14 -6.14
N PRO A 68 -1.98 -19.75 -5.53
CA PRO A 68 -2.67 -18.53 -5.88
C PRO A 68 -1.98 -17.28 -5.34
N VAL A 69 -2.29 -16.13 -5.95
CA VAL A 69 -1.88 -14.81 -5.45
C VAL A 69 -2.62 -14.52 -4.15
N ILE A 70 -1.87 -14.09 -3.13
CA ILE A 70 -2.44 -13.62 -1.86
C ILE A 70 -2.58 -12.11 -1.95
N LYS A 71 -3.79 -11.60 -1.69
CA LYS A 71 -4.07 -10.16 -1.73
C LYS A 71 -4.34 -9.66 -0.33
N HIS A 72 -3.56 -8.68 0.10
CA HIS A 72 -3.78 -7.93 1.33
C HIS A 72 -4.35 -6.56 0.97
N TRP A 73 -5.38 -6.15 1.69
CA TRP A 73 -6.03 -4.87 1.53
C TRP A 73 -6.02 -4.12 2.85
N TYR A 74 -5.26 -3.03 2.89
CA TYR A 74 -5.18 -2.12 4.01
C TYR A 74 -6.00 -0.86 3.75
N TYR A 75 -6.81 -0.48 4.73
CA TYR A 75 -7.51 0.80 4.74
C TYR A 75 -6.68 1.81 5.52
N VAL A 76 -6.41 2.97 4.92
CA VAL A 76 -5.69 4.06 5.60
C VAL A 76 -6.63 4.82 6.54
N GLY A 77 -7.83 5.18 6.07
CA GLY A 77 -8.80 5.93 6.88
C GLY A 77 -8.23 7.25 7.39
N ASP A 78 -8.47 7.56 8.67
CA ASP A 78 -7.98 8.80 9.30
C ASP A 78 -6.53 8.71 9.82
N ASN A 79 -5.81 7.63 9.48
CA ASN A 79 -4.43 7.44 9.94
C ASN A 79 -3.44 8.39 9.24
N SER A 80 -2.25 8.50 9.83
CA SER A 80 -1.19 9.40 9.33
C SER A 80 -0.73 9.01 7.92
N VAL A 81 -0.69 10.00 7.03
CA VAL A 81 -0.09 9.93 5.70
C VAL A 81 0.82 11.14 5.56
N ALA A 82 2.09 10.88 5.26
CA ALA A 82 3.10 11.92 5.13
C ALA A 82 4.00 11.61 3.93
N TYR A 83 4.42 12.66 3.22
CA TYR A 83 5.42 12.57 2.16
C TYR A 83 6.56 13.52 2.50
N ASP A 84 7.78 13.00 2.49
CA ASP A 84 9.00 13.79 2.61
C ASP A 84 9.63 13.92 1.23
N GLU A 85 9.56 15.12 0.67
CA GLU A 85 10.10 15.44 -0.66
C GLU A 85 11.62 15.34 -0.71
N SER A 86 12.31 15.57 0.42
CA SER A 86 13.78 15.52 0.48
C SER A 86 14.34 14.10 0.32
N SER A 87 13.63 13.11 0.87
CA SER A 87 13.97 11.68 0.75
C SER A 87 13.18 10.96 -0.34
N GLY A 88 12.11 11.58 -0.87
CA GLY A 88 11.20 10.96 -1.83
C GLY A 88 10.42 9.78 -1.22
N CYS A 89 10.16 9.82 0.08
CA CYS A 89 9.52 8.74 0.83
C CYS A 89 8.11 9.12 1.30
N LEU A 90 7.14 8.31 0.92
CA LEU A 90 5.77 8.32 1.39
C LEU A 90 5.62 7.33 2.55
N THR A 91 4.98 7.76 3.62
CA THR A 91 4.70 6.94 4.79
C THR A 91 3.20 6.92 5.06
N LEU A 92 2.61 5.73 5.16
CA LEU A 92 1.20 5.53 5.50
C LEU A 92 1.08 4.64 6.74
N SER A 93 0.34 5.06 7.75
CA SER A 93 -0.04 4.19 8.86
C SER A 93 -1.38 3.52 8.55
N VAL A 94 -1.50 2.23 8.82
CA VAL A 94 -2.74 1.47 8.63
C VAL A 94 -3.01 0.62 9.87
N GLN A 95 -4.29 0.46 10.25
CA GLN A 95 -4.67 -0.35 11.42
C GLN A 95 -5.36 -1.66 11.04
N SER A 96 -6.08 -1.67 9.90
CA SER A 96 -6.89 -2.80 9.47
C SER A 96 -6.37 -3.42 8.19
N GLU A 97 -6.44 -4.74 8.11
CA GLU A 97 -6.08 -5.57 6.97
C GLU A 97 -7.18 -6.59 6.69
N ILE A 98 -7.55 -6.71 5.41
CA ILE A 98 -8.31 -7.86 4.91
C ILE A 98 -7.37 -8.67 4.03
N GLU A 99 -7.12 -9.91 4.43
CA GLU A 99 -6.36 -10.88 3.64
C GLU A 99 -7.33 -11.75 2.82
N TYR A 100 -7.04 -11.88 1.53
CA TYR A 100 -7.78 -12.74 0.61
C TYR A 100 -6.86 -13.84 0.08
N ARG A 101 -7.15 -15.08 0.49
CA ARG A 101 -6.49 -16.32 0.10
C ARG A 101 -7.46 -17.20 -0.69
N PRO A 102 -7.38 -17.26 -2.03
CA PRO A 102 -8.35 -17.99 -2.85
C PRO A 102 -8.50 -19.47 -2.49
N ASP A 103 -7.40 -20.09 -2.06
CA ASP A 103 -7.30 -21.48 -1.60
C ASP A 103 -8.08 -21.77 -0.32
N GLN A 104 -8.51 -20.77 0.43
CA GLN A 104 -9.30 -20.95 1.65
C GLN A 104 -10.82 -20.92 1.42
N TYR A 105 -11.27 -20.61 0.20
CA TYR A 105 -12.71 -20.46 -0.07
C TYR A 105 -13.31 -21.61 -0.87
N TRP A 106 -12.51 -22.41 -1.57
CA TRP A 106 -12.99 -23.53 -2.40
C TRP A 106 -12.36 -24.85 -1.92
N GLU A 107 -13.20 -25.71 -1.30
CA GLU A 107 -12.95 -27.16 -1.11
C GLU A 107 -13.49 -27.97 -2.30
#